data_AF-A0A0K9H9V7-F1
#
_entry.id   AF-A0A0K9H9V7-F1
#
_cell.length_a   1.000
_cell.length_b   1.000
_cell.length_c   1.000
_cell.angle_alpha   90.00
_cell.angle_beta   90.00
_cell.angle_gamma   90.00
#
_symmetry.space_group_name_H-M   'P 1'
#
loop_
_entity.id
_entity.type
_entity.pdbx_description
1 polymer ?
#
loop_
_entity_poly.entity_id
_entity_poly.type
_entity_poly.pdbx_seq_one_letter_code
_entity_poly.pdbx_strand_id
1 'polypeptide(L)'
;MSGKILIVDDQFGIRILLNEVLQKEGYETFQAANGIQALEIVDNHSPDLVLLDMKIPGMDGIEILKRMREKDESIRVIIMTAYGELDMIQKAKDLGALTHFAKPFDIDDIRTTVKEYIVS
;
A
#
# COMPACT_ATOMS: atom_id res chain seq x y z
N MET A 1 13.77 6.56 13.48
CA MET A 1 13.92 5.48 12.46
C MET A 1 13.12 5.91 11.25
N SER A 2 13.68 5.84 10.05
CA SER A 2 12.95 6.03 8.80
C SER A 2 12.18 4.74 8.51
N GLY A 3 10.86 4.77 8.51
CA GLY A 3 10.05 3.59 8.16
C GLY A 3 10.13 3.27 6.66
N LYS A 4 9.96 2.00 6.33
CA LYS A 4 9.97 1.46 4.96
C LYS A 4 8.55 1.33 4.42
N ILE A 5 8.32 1.90 3.24
CA ILE A 5 7.01 1.93 2.62
C ILE A 5 7.07 1.32 1.23
N LEU A 6 6.23 0.32 0.97
CA LEU A 6 6.04 -0.24 -0.36
C LEU A 6 4.80 0.39 -1.01
N ILE A 7 4.97 0.96 -2.20
CA ILE A 7 3.91 1.53 -3.03
C ILE A 7 3.62 0.56 -4.16
N VAL A 8 2.41 0.01 -4.18
CA VAL A 8 1.94 -0.94 -5.20
C VAL A 8 0.79 -0.31 -5.96
N ASP A 9 1.02 0.02 -7.22
CA ASP A 9 0.02 0.63 -8.10
C ASP A 9 0.41 0.30 -9.55
N ASP A 10 -0.52 0.06 -10.47
CA ASP A 10 -0.18 -0.19 -11.86
C ASP A 10 0.20 1.11 -12.60
N GLN A 11 -0.29 2.26 -12.12
CA GLN A 11 -0.05 3.57 -12.70
C GLN A 11 1.30 4.15 -12.27
N PHE A 12 2.23 4.27 -13.23
CA PHE A 12 3.56 4.82 -12.98
C PHE A 12 3.52 6.23 -12.36
N GLY A 13 2.60 7.09 -12.80
CA GLY A 13 2.46 8.45 -12.27
C GLY A 13 2.12 8.48 -10.79
N ILE A 14 1.25 7.59 -10.31
CA ILE A 14 0.91 7.48 -8.88
C ILE A 14 2.11 7.01 -8.08
N ARG A 15 2.82 5.96 -8.57
CA ARG A 15 4.00 5.44 -7.87
C ARG A 15 5.08 6.51 -7.70
N ILE A 16 5.37 7.29 -8.74
CA ILE A 16 6.36 8.36 -8.69
C ILE A 16 5.91 9.48 -7.75
N LEU A 17 4.65 9.93 -7.85
CA LEU A 17 4.12 10.97 -6.98
C LEU A 17 4.25 10.60 -5.49
N LEU A 18 3.76 9.42 -5.12
CA LEU A 18 3.82 8.94 -3.74
C LEU A 18 5.27 8.71 -3.28
N ASN A 19 6.12 8.20 -4.16
CA ASN A 19 7.54 8.02 -3.86
C ASN A 19 8.22 9.36 -3.51
N GLU A 20 8.04 10.39 -4.34
CA GLU A 20 8.63 11.72 -4.09
C GLU A 20 8.10 12.35 -2.80
N VAL A 21 6.80 12.25 -2.55
CA VAL A 21 6.17 12.80 -1.36
C VAL A 21 6.69 12.12 -0.10
N LEU A 22 6.72 10.79 -0.06
CA LEU A 22 7.08 10.03 1.13
C LEU A 22 8.60 10.05 1.39
N GLN A 23 9.43 10.10 0.35
CA GLN A 23 10.87 10.31 0.53
C GLN A 23 11.18 11.70 1.11
N LYS A 24 10.42 12.74 0.73
CA LYS A 24 10.56 14.09 1.33
C LYS A 24 10.23 14.11 2.82
N GLU A 25 9.36 13.21 3.29
CA GLU A 25 9.08 13.00 4.72
C GLU A 25 10.18 12.19 5.44
N GLY A 26 11.17 11.67 4.71
CA GLY A 26 12.28 10.89 5.26
C GLY A 26 12.02 9.38 5.36
N TYR A 27 11.01 8.86 4.66
CA TYR A 27 10.77 7.41 4.55
C TYR A 27 11.62 6.78 3.44
N GLU A 28 11.96 5.50 3.64
CA GLU A 28 12.51 4.67 2.57
C GLU A 28 11.35 4.08 1.77
N THR A 29 11.32 4.29 0.45
CA THR A 29 10.21 3.86 -0.39
C THR A 29 10.62 2.83 -1.42
N PHE A 30 9.77 1.85 -1.64
CA PHE A 30 9.87 0.85 -2.70
C PHE A 30 8.66 0.95 -3.61
N GLN A 31 8.82 0.59 -4.88
CA GLN A 31 7.75 0.70 -5.87
C GLN A 31 7.56 -0.65 -6.57
N ALA A 32 6.30 -1.08 -6.69
CA ALA A 32 5.89 -2.28 -7.43
C ALA A 32 4.79 -1.93 -8.42
N ALA A 33 4.94 -2.35 -9.68
CA ALA A 33 3.93 -2.15 -10.71
C ALA A 33 2.87 -3.26 -10.74
N ASN A 34 3.07 -4.35 -9.99
CA ASN A 34 2.17 -5.49 -9.93
C ASN A 34 2.38 -6.31 -8.65
N GLY A 35 1.48 -7.26 -8.40
CA GLY A 35 1.53 -8.11 -7.21
C GLY A 35 2.76 -9.02 -7.10
N ILE A 36 3.34 -9.47 -8.21
CA ILE A 36 4.54 -10.32 -8.18
C ILE A 36 5.73 -9.51 -7.65
N GLN A 37 5.96 -8.32 -8.21
CA GLN A 37 6.99 -7.40 -7.73
C GLN A 37 6.74 -6.99 -6.27
N ALA A 38 5.48 -6.78 -5.90
CA ALA A 38 5.12 -6.42 -4.52
C ALA A 38 5.54 -7.51 -3.54
N LEU A 39 5.24 -8.78 -3.85
CA LEU A 39 5.59 -9.92 -3.00
C LEU A 39 7.10 -10.15 -2.92
N GLU A 40 7.82 -9.98 -4.04
CA GLU A 40 9.28 -10.06 -4.07
C GLU A 40 9.93 -8.98 -3.20
N ILE A 41 9.41 -7.75 -3.24
CA ILE A 41 9.91 -6.67 -2.38
C ILE A 41 9.58 -6.93 -0.90
N VAL A 42 8.39 -7.45 -0.60
CA VAL A 42 8.03 -7.85 0.76
C VAL A 42 9.03 -8.86 1.32
N ASP A 43 9.40 -9.86 0.52
CA ASP A 43 10.36 -10.90 0.92
C ASP A 43 11.78 -10.36 1.13
N ASN A 44 12.22 -9.41 0.30
CA ASN A 44 13.60 -8.92 0.30
C ASN A 44 13.85 -7.74 1.24
N HIS A 45 12.84 -6.89 1.46
CA HIS A 45 13.02 -5.60 2.14
C HIS A 45 12.22 -5.46 3.44
N SER A 46 11.22 -6.33 3.67
CA SER A 46 10.33 -6.32 4.83
C SER A 46 9.78 -4.91 5.14
N PRO A 47 8.89 -4.38 4.29
CA PRO A 47 8.34 -3.04 4.47
C PRO A 47 7.44 -2.98 5.70
N ASP A 48 7.49 -1.86 6.44
CA ASP A 48 6.64 -1.63 7.61
C ASP A 48 5.20 -1.33 7.19
N LEU A 49 5.03 -0.64 6.06
CA LEU A 49 3.75 -0.21 5.52
C LEU A 49 3.66 -0.45 4.01
N VAL A 50 2.50 -0.88 3.54
CA VAL A 50 2.19 -1.07 2.12
C VAL A 50 1.00 -0.20 1.73
N LEU A 51 1.17 0.62 0.69
CA LEU A 51 0.08 1.29 -0.01
C LEU A 51 -0.28 0.43 -1.22
N LEU A 52 -1.44 -0.24 -1.16
CA LEU A 52 -1.84 -1.25 -2.15
C LEU A 52 -3.04 -0.78 -2.96
N ASP A 53 -2.84 -0.61 -4.27
CA ASP A 53 -3.95 -0.44 -5.21
C ASP A 53 -4.73 -1.76 -5.41
N MET A 54 -6.06 -1.66 -5.39
CA MET A 54 -6.92 -2.83 -5.61
C MET A 54 -7.07 -3.20 -7.09
N LYS A 55 -6.88 -2.24 -8.00
CA LYS A 55 -7.10 -2.40 -9.43
C LYS A 55 -5.80 -2.61 -10.18
N ILE A 56 -5.12 -3.71 -9.88
CA ILE A 56 -3.91 -4.10 -10.60
C ILE A 56 -4.28 -5.11 -11.70
N PRO A 57 -3.94 -4.84 -12.98
CA PRO A 57 -4.13 -5.82 -14.04
C PRO A 57 -3.36 -7.11 -13.77
N GLY A 58 -4.05 -8.25 -13.81
CA GLY A 58 -3.46 -9.58 -13.71
C GLY A 58 -3.39 -10.19 -12.30
N MET A 59 -3.56 -9.42 -11.22
CA MET A 59 -3.69 -9.94 -9.86
C MET A 59 -4.55 -9.02 -9.01
N ASP A 60 -5.61 -9.55 -8.41
CA ASP A 60 -6.49 -8.81 -7.50
C ASP A 60 -5.73 -8.33 -6.26
N GLY A 61 -5.89 -7.06 -5.87
CA GLY A 61 -5.31 -6.51 -4.65
C GLY A 61 -5.67 -7.32 -3.39
N ILE A 62 -6.85 -7.93 -3.34
CA ILE A 62 -7.23 -8.84 -2.22
C ILE A 62 -6.29 -10.04 -2.13
N GLU A 63 -5.94 -10.64 -3.26
CA GLU A 63 -5.06 -11.81 -3.29
C GLU A 63 -3.63 -11.42 -2.88
N ILE A 64 -3.17 -10.23 -3.27
CA ILE A 64 -1.88 -9.69 -2.84
C ILE A 64 -1.87 -9.50 -1.32
N LEU A 65 -2.91 -8.86 -0.76
CA LEU A 65 -3.05 -8.65 0.68
C LEU A 65 -3.04 -9.98 1.43
N LYS A 66 -3.80 -10.98 0.96
CA LYS A 66 -3.84 -12.30 1.58
C LYS A 66 -2.46 -12.96 1.60
N ARG A 67 -1.72 -12.93 0.50
CA ARG A 67 -0.36 -13.49 0.42
C ARG A 67 0.65 -12.73 1.27
N MET A 68 0.53 -11.41 1.36
CA MET A 68 1.35 -10.60 2.28
C MET A 68 1.09 -11.00 3.73
N ARG A 69 -0.17 -11.19 4.11
CA ARG A 69 -0.57 -11.65 5.46
C ARG A 69 -0.04 -13.05 5.79
N GLU A 70 -0.10 -13.99 4.84
CA GLU A 70 0.45 -15.34 5.01
C GLU A 70 1.98 -15.34 5.21
N LYS A 71 2.67 -14.32 4.69
CA LYS A 71 4.13 -14.16 4.83
C LYS A 71 4.50 -13.46 6.13
N ASP A 72 3.85 -12.35 6.42
CA ASP A 72 4.13 -11.53 7.59
C ASP A 72 2.87 -10.76 8.02
N GLU A 73 2.31 -11.16 9.15
CA GLU A 73 1.14 -10.54 9.74
C GLU A 73 1.42 -9.14 10.30
N SER A 74 2.69 -8.78 10.52
CA SER A 74 3.08 -7.47 11.07
C SER A 74 3.03 -6.35 10.03
N ILE A 75 3.07 -6.69 8.74
CA ILE A 75 3.04 -5.70 7.65
C ILE A 75 1.72 -4.94 7.70
N ARG A 76 1.82 -3.62 7.78
CA ARG A 76 0.64 -2.74 7.78
C ARG A 76 0.23 -2.50 6.33
N VAL A 77 -1.06 -2.66 6.01
CA VAL A 77 -1.54 -2.43 4.65
C VAL A 77 -2.65 -1.39 4.65
N ILE A 78 -2.47 -0.37 3.81
CA ILE A 78 -3.46 0.64 3.50
C ILE A 78 -3.86 0.47 2.04
N ILE A 79 -5.16 0.52 1.79
CA ILE A 79 -5.70 0.29 0.46
C ILE A 79 -5.89 1.60 -0.29
N MET A 80 -5.65 1.56 -1.59
CA MET A 80 -6.02 2.60 -2.54
C MET A 80 -7.00 1.97 -3.54
N THR A 81 -8.17 2.57 -3.73
CA THR A 81 -9.16 2.06 -4.69
C THR A 81 -9.96 3.20 -5.32
N ALA A 82 -10.55 2.96 -6.50
CA ALA A 82 -11.51 3.87 -7.10
C ALA A 82 -12.86 3.83 -6.37
N TYR A 83 -13.64 4.90 -6.49
CA TYR A 83 -14.96 5.02 -5.88
C TYR A 83 -15.91 3.88 -6.34
N GLY A 84 -16.58 3.21 -5.39
CA GLY A 84 -17.65 2.24 -5.66
C GLY A 84 -17.37 0.77 -5.29
N GLU A 85 -16.24 0.46 -4.67
CA GLU A 85 -15.85 -0.94 -4.35
C GLU A 85 -16.05 -1.31 -2.87
N LEU A 86 -17.24 -1.06 -2.33
CA LEU A 86 -17.55 -1.31 -0.92
C LEU A 86 -17.29 -2.76 -0.48
N ASP A 87 -17.64 -3.74 -1.33
CA ASP A 87 -17.43 -5.15 -1.04
C ASP A 87 -15.93 -5.51 -0.95
N MET A 88 -15.09 -4.89 -1.76
CA MET A 88 -13.63 -5.11 -1.72
C MET A 88 -13.02 -4.45 -0.49
N ILE A 89 -13.47 -3.24 -0.14
CA ILE A 89 -13.03 -2.55 1.07
C ILE A 89 -13.40 -3.39 2.30
N GLN A 90 -14.61 -3.95 2.35
CA GLN A 90 -15.02 -4.80 3.46
C GLN A 90 -14.16 -6.06 3.57
N LYS A 91 -13.99 -6.80 2.47
CA LYS A 91 -13.13 -8.00 2.44
C LYS A 91 -11.72 -7.71 2.89
N ALA A 92 -11.17 -6.57 2.47
CA ALA A 92 -9.83 -6.22 2.85
C ALA A 92 -9.69 -5.82 4.33
N LYS A 93 -10.69 -5.13 4.89
CA LYS A 93 -10.75 -4.87 6.33
C LYS A 93 -10.82 -6.18 7.12
N ASP A 94 -11.59 -7.15 6.64
CA ASP A 94 -11.67 -8.48 7.26
C ASP A 94 -10.32 -9.22 7.20
N LEU A 95 -9.48 -8.92 6.20
CA LEU A 95 -8.09 -9.39 6.07
C LEU A 95 -7.06 -8.52 6.82
N GLY A 96 -7.52 -7.55 7.62
CA GLY A 96 -6.68 -6.71 8.47
C GLY A 96 -6.10 -5.49 7.77
N ALA A 97 -6.64 -5.01 6.64
CA ALA A 97 -6.27 -3.71 6.12
C ALA A 97 -6.62 -2.60 7.14
N LEU A 98 -5.69 -1.67 7.36
CA LEU A 98 -5.83 -0.63 8.37
C LEU A 98 -6.90 0.40 7.99
N THR A 99 -6.82 0.88 6.76
CA THR A 99 -7.75 1.86 6.20
C THR A 99 -7.70 1.80 4.68
N HIS A 100 -8.51 2.65 4.03
CA HIS A 100 -8.59 2.77 2.59
C HIS A 100 -8.63 4.25 2.17
N PHE A 101 -8.11 4.52 0.98
CA PHE A 101 -8.17 5.79 0.28
C PHE A 101 -8.93 5.62 -1.03
N ALA A 102 -9.91 6.49 -1.25
CA ALA A 102 -10.60 6.58 -2.52
C ALA A 102 -9.79 7.46 -3.48
N LYS A 103 -9.59 7.02 -4.72
CA LYS A 103 -9.05 7.82 -5.82
C LYS A 103 -10.17 8.69 -6.42
N PRO A 104 -9.93 10.00 -6.67
CA PRO A 104 -8.71 10.76 -6.38
C PRO A 104 -8.56 11.05 -4.87
N PHE A 105 -7.34 10.95 -4.36
CA PHE A 105 -7.00 11.18 -2.95
C PHE A 105 -6.22 12.48 -2.75
N ASP A 106 -6.29 13.05 -1.54
CA ASP A 106 -5.45 14.16 -1.11
C ASP A 106 -4.09 13.63 -0.62
N ILE A 107 -3.01 14.28 -1.02
CA ILE A 107 -1.65 13.91 -0.64
C ILE A 107 -1.39 14.21 0.84
N ASP A 108 -2.00 15.25 1.40
CA ASP A 108 -1.84 15.57 2.81
C ASP A 108 -2.53 14.55 3.71
N ASP A 109 -3.65 13.98 3.26
CA ASP A 109 -4.32 12.86 3.95
C ASP A 109 -3.45 11.61 3.95
N ILE A 110 -2.82 11.28 2.81
CA ILE A 110 -1.87 10.16 2.71
C ILE A 110 -0.69 10.35 3.67
N ARG A 111 -0.06 11.53 3.67
CA ARG A 111 1.09 11.84 4.54
C ARG A 111 0.72 11.70 6.02
N THR A 112 -0.41 12.26 6.42
CA THR A 112 -0.90 12.23 7.80
C THR A 112 -1.14 10.79 8.26
N THR A 113 -1.82 10.02 7.42
CA THR A 113 -2.20 8.63 7.72
C THR A 113 -0.98 7.71 7.74
N VAL A 114 -0.05 7.84 6.79
CA VAL A 114 1.22 7.09 6.81
C VAL A 114 1.97 7.37 8.10
N LYS A 115 2.07 8.64 8.51
CA LYS A 115 2.75 9.03 9.75
C LYS A 115 2.10 8.43 10.99
N GLU A 116 0.77 8.38 11.04
CA GLU A 116 0.02 7.74 12.14
C GLU A 116 0.34 6.25 12.25
N TYR A 117 0.37 5.53 11.12
CA TYR A 117 0.53 4.08 11.10
C TYR A 117 1.97 3.57 11.06
N ILE A 118 2.98 4.41 10.82
CA ILE A 118 4.38 3.97 10.78
C ILE A 118 5.16 4.29 12.06
N VAL A 119 4.64 5.21 12.90
CA VAL A 119 5.28 5.67 14.15
C VAL A 119 4.69 4.98 15.40
N SER A 120 3.66 4.14 15.23
CA SER A 120 2.98 3.42 16.31
C SER A 120 3.56 2.02 16.57
#